data_AF-A0A2S9IRH0-F1
#
_entry.id   AF-A0A2S9IRH0-F1
#
_cell.length_a   1.000
_cell.length_b   1.000
_cell.length_c   1.000
_cell.angle_alpha   90.00
_cell.angle_beta   90.00
_cell.angle_gamma   90.00
#
_symmetry.space_group_name_H-M   'P 1'
#
loop_
_entity.id
_entity.type
_entity.pdbx_description
1 polymer ?
#
loop_
_entity_poly.entity_id
_entity_poly.type
_entity_poly.pdbx_seq_one_letter_code
_entity_poly.pdbx_strand_id
1 'polypeptide(L)'
;MRYLDKGNDLGADVTKPATRIVELEDNELEEFVEIYAERKSKDYVEVERVGAANDKGRDVIGFLSRARHEGEWDLYQCKRKTRGSKLRIGEAMAELGKVFHHHAAGAYATLPRRYVFVSPRGIDGSLTTLLQNPSRIGTALLETWDKHCRTRITARKPVELTSEIRASIEGYDFSAVECLTAPKLAKDPAALPALVQVLGLPPGEAPEGETPDEVSDTELTYLTQLREVYACSAGSDFATLDDVFADPKFGEHVRIQRQRYYQACAFRDFHRDNTAARSVDVFKNDIFHLLIDVYNEAHPSPLARIDAVMKHAGAAPAGILGTMARPPVKQGTCHHLVSDGRIRWSP
;
A
#
# COMPACT_ATOMS: atom_id res chain seq x y z
N MET A 1 -52.11 3.14 -16.02
CA MET A 1 -51.48 4.16 -15.13
C MET A 1 -50.43 3.41 -14.32
N ARG A 2 -49.11 3.48 -14.62
CA ARG A 2 -48.14 4.55 -14.25
C ARG A 2 -48.33 4.95 -12.78
N TYR A 3 -47.37 4.77 -11.87
CA TYR A 3 -45.97 5.23 -11.84
C TYR A 3 -45.11 4.22 -11.04
N LEU A 4 -43.97 3.71 -11.53
CA LEU A 4 -42.62 4.30 -11.53
C LEU A 4 -42.22 4.94 -10.19
N ASP A 5 -41.50 4.19 -9.37
CA ASP A 5 -40.51 4.75 -8.44
C ASP A 5 -39.12 4.24 -8.87
N LYS A 6 -38.41 5.09 -9.61
CA LYS A 6 -36.99 4.93 -9.91
C LYS A 6 -36.25 5.68 -8.82
N GLY A 7 -35.93 4.97 -7.74
CA GLY A 7 -34.91 5.41 -6.79
C GLY A 7 -33.57 5.51 -7.51
N ASN A 8 -33.11 6.74 -7.62
CA ASN A 8 -31.90 7.17 -8.31
C ASN A 8 -30.67 6.64 -7.56
N ASP A 9 -30.23 5.43 -7.90
CA ASP A 9 -28.90 4.93 -7.55
C ASP A 9 -27.90 5.70 -8.41
N LEU A 10 -27.40 6.83 -7.89
CA LEU A 10 -26.20 7.49 -8.39
C LEU A 10 -25.03 6.56 -8.08
N GLY A 11 -24.95 5.48 -8.88
CA GLY A 11 -23.84 4.56 -8.89
C GLY A 11 -22.58 5.36 -9.18
N ALA A 12 -21.76 5.54 -8.14
CA ALA A 12 -20.33 5.64 -8.36
C ALA A 12 -19.96 4.39 -9.16
N ASP A 13 -19.54 4.58 -10.40
CA ASP A 13 -19.02 3.51 -11.24
C ASP A 13 -17.81 2.91 -10.51
N VAL A 14 -18.05 1.91 -9.66
CA VAL A 14 -17.00 1.08 -9.07
C VAL A 14 -16.52 0.19 -10.20
N THR A 15 -15.76 0.78 -11.12
CA THR A 15 -14.98 0.03 -12.08
C THR A 15 -14.09 -0.88 -11.25
N LYS A 16 -14.30 -2.20 -11.35
CA LYS A 16 -13.57 -3.21 -10.55
C LYS A 16 -12.07 -2.90 -10.64
N PRO A 17 -11.28 -2.93 -9.54
CA PRO A 17 -9.87 -2.53 -9.55
C PRO A 17 -9.04 -3.17 -10.68
N ALA A 18 -9.33 -4.43 -11.01
CA ALA A 18 -8.71 -5.12 -12.15
C ALA A 18 -8.94 -4.44 -13.51
N THR A 19 -10.11 -3.86 -13.76
CA THR A 19 -10.41 -3.11 -14.99
C THR A 19 -9.55 -1.86 -15.07
N ARG A 20 -9.39 -1.14 -13.95
CA ARG A 20 -8.57 0.08 -13.88
C ARG A 20 -7.08 -0.22 -14.08
N ILE A 21 -6.56 -1.30 -13.49
CA ILE A 21 -5.18 -1.75 -13.72
C ILE A 21 -4.92 -2.09 -15.21
N VAL A 22 -5.93 -2.61 -15.90
CA VAL A 22 -5.84 -2.94 -17.34
C VAL A 22 -5.76 -1.69 -18.24
N GLU A 23 -6.17 -0.53 -17.74
CA GLU A 23 -6.23 0.73 -18.48
C GLU A 23 -4.94 1.55 -18.40
N LEU A 24 -4.15 1.37 -17.32
CA LEU A 24 -2.84 2.00 -17.09
C LEU A 24 -1.99 2.07 -18.35
N GLU A 25 -1.41 3.23 -18.64
CA GLU A 25 -0.35 3.40 -19.61
C GLU A 25 0.97 2.78 -19.12
N ASP A 26 1.96 2.62 -20.01
CA ASP A 26 3.18 1.85 -19.69
C ASP A 26 3.91 2.42 -18.46
N ASN A 27 4.14 3.74 -18.41
CA ASN A 27 4.79 4.38 -17.26
C ASN A 27 3.96 4.27 -15.97
N GLU A 28 2.64 4.38 -16.05
CA GLU A 28 1.76 4.26 -14.88
C GLU A 28 1.72 2.80 -14.36
N LEU A 29 1.84 1.81 -15.25
CA LEU A 29 1.94 0.41 -14.86
C LEU A 29 3.26 0.13 -14.14
N GLU A 30 4.37 0.70 -14.60
CA GLU A 30 5.65 0.55 -13.93
C GLU A 30 5.66 1.24 -12.56
N GLU A 31 5.12 2.45 -12.45
CA GLU A 31 4.93 3.15 -11.17
C GLU A 31 4.02 2.34 -10.22
N PHE A 32 2.93 1.77 -10.74
CA PHE A 32 2.06 0.88 -9.96
C PHE A 32 2.83 -0.32 -9.41
N VAL A 33 3.69 -0.94 -10.24
CA VAL A 33 4.46 -2.12 -9.87
C VAL A 33 5.60 -1.79 -8.90
N GLU A 34 6.21 -0.61 -9.02
CA GLU A 34 7.20 -0.08 -8.07
C GLU A 34 6.61 0.00 -6.66
N ILE A 35 5.50 0.73 -6.50
CA ILE A 35 4.80 0.86 -5.21
C ILE A 35 4.32 -0.51 -4.69
N TYR A 36 3.81 -1.37 -5.58
CA TYR A 36 3.42 -2.73 -5.22
C TYR A 36 4.61 -3.56 -4.71
N ALA A 37 5.76 -3.50 -5.38
CA ALA A 37 6.94 -4.28 -5.05
C ALA A 37 7.51 -3.87 -3.68
N GLU A 38 7.56 -2.56 -3.39
CA GLU A 38 7.95 -2.02 -2.08
C GLU A 38 7.13 -2.62 -0.94
N ARG A 39 5.82 -2.83 -1.16
CA ARG A 39 4.93 -3.42 -0.16
C ARG A 39 4.92 -4.95 -0.17
N LYS A 40 5.21 -5.56 -1.32
CA LYS A 40 5.11 -7.01 -1.51
C LYS A 40 6.18 -7.77 -0.75
N SER A 41 7.38 -7.22 -0.62
CA SER A 41 8.49 -7.82 0.09
C SER A 41 9.11 -6.83 1.07
N LYS A 42 9.06 -7.16 2.36
CA LYS A 42 9.75 -6.38 3.41
C LYS A 42 11.28 -6.56 3.38
N ASP A 43 11.76 -7.56 2.64
CA ASP A 43 13.18 -7.87 2.52
C ASP A 43 13.88 -7.00 1.46
N TYR A 44 13.12 -6.25 0.65
CA TYR A 44 13.73 -5.31 -0.28
C TYR A 44 14.34 -4.13 0.48
N VAL A 45 15.64 -3.91 0.28
CA VAL A 45 16.35 -2.75 0.81
C VAL A 45 16.17 -1.51 -0.07
N GLU A 46 15.86 -1.73 -1.35
CA GLU A 46 15.65 -0.71 -2.37
C GLU A 46 14.80 -1.32 -3.50
N VAL A 47 13.80 -0.57 -3.97
CA VAL A 47 13.07 -0.87 -5.20
C VAL A 47 13.41 0.24 -6.18
N GLU A 48 13.74 -0.13 -7.41
CA GLU A 48 14.14 0.80 -8.46
C GLU A 48 13.34 0.54 -9.74
N ARG A 49 12.68 1.57 -10.24
CA ARG A 49 12.08 1.58 -11.58
C ARG A 49 13.08 2.11 -12.61
N VAL A 50 13.36 1.32 -13.65
CA VAL A 50 14.37 1.67 -14.66
C VAL A 50 13.71 2.32 -15.86
N GLY A 51 13.87 3.64 -16.01
CA GLY A 51 13.31 4.39 -17.13
C GLY A 51 14.15 4.34 -18.41
N ALA A 52 13.47 4.21 -19.56
CA ALA A 52 13.97 4.51 -20.92
C ALA A 52 15.27 3.79 -21.36
N ALA A 53 15.98 4.36 -22.36
CA ALA A 53 16.85 3.71 -23.36
C ALA A 53 18.01 2.80 -22.88
N ASN A 54 18.21 2.61 -21.57
CA ASN A 54 19.21 1.74 -20.97
C ASN A 54 18.63 0.64 -20.06
N ASP A 55 17.31 0.42 -20.14
CA ASP A 55 16.58 -0.56 -19.37
C ASP A 55 17.24 -1.96 -19.38
N LYS A 56 17.72 -2.41 -20.55
CA LYS A 56 18.33 -3.74 -20.75
C LYS A 56 17.38 -4.87 -20.27
N GLY A 57 16.07 -4.66 -20.41
CA GLY A 57 15.02 -5.61 -20.07
C GLY A 57 14.72 -5.70 -18.58
N ARG A 58 14.61 -4.57 -17.87
CA ARG A 58 14.40 -4.51 -16.41
C ARG A 58 13.48 -3.37 -15.97
N ASP A 59 12.16 -3.51 -16.12
CA ASP A 59 11.29 -2.36 -15.82
C ASP A 59 11.27 -1.95 -14.33
N VAL A 60 11.09 -2.91 -13.40
CA VAL A 60 11.14 -2.66 -11.94
C VAL A 60 11.95 -3.74 -11.24
N ILE A 61 12.87 -3.33 -10.37
CA ILE A 61 13.81 -4.21 -9.67
C ILE A 61 13.62 -4.09 -8.16
N GLY A 62 13.54 -5.22 -7.47
CA GLY A 62 13.63 -5.27 -6.00
C GLY A 62 14.99 -5.82 -5.56
N PHE A 63 15.83 -4.99 -4.94
CA PHE A 63 17.12 -5.42 -4.41
C PHE A 63 16.98 -5.93 -2.99
N LEU A 64 17.53 -7.11 -2.70
CA LEU A 64 17.52 -7.69 -1.35
C LEU A 64 18.76 -7.32 -0.52
N SER A 65 19.75 -6.70 -1.15
CA SER A 65 20.98 -6.27 -0.48
C SER A 65 21.57 -5.03 -1.13
N ARG A 66 22.45 -4.33 -0.39
CA ARG A 66 23.21 -3.18 -0.90
C ARG A 66 24.21 -3.54 -2.00
N ALA A 67 24.48 -4.83 -2.23
CA ALA A 67 25.29 -5.31 -3.34
C ALA A 67 24.54 -5.23 -4.70
N ARG A 68 23.23 -4.95 -4.69
CA ARG A 68 22.40 -4.75 -5.89
C ARG A 68 22.55 -5.92 -6.89
N HIS A 69 22.95 -5.65 -8.13
CA HIS A 69 23.16 -6.64 -9.19
C HIS A 69 24.37 -7.58 -8.97
N GLU A 70 25.15 -7.38 -7.90
CA GLU A 70 26.17 -8.31 -7.41
C GLU A 70 25.64 -9.24 -6.30
N GLY A 71 24.43 -8.97 -5.78
CA GLY A 71 23.73 -9.78 -4.79
C GLY A 71 22.41 -10.37 -5.34
N GLU A 72 21.49 -10.67 -4.42
CA GLU A 72 20.14 -11.13 -4.78
C GLU A 72 19.24 -9.96 -5.17
N TRP A 73 18.48 -10.14 -6.25
CA TRP A 73 17.50 -9.19 -6.77
C TRP A 73 16.36 -9.91 -7.48
N ASP A 74 15.18 -9.31 -7.46
CA ASP A 74 14.00 -9.78 -8.19
C ASP A 74 13.66 -8.80 -9.32
N LEU A 75 13.13 -9.31 -10.43
CA LEU A 75 12.77 -8.52 -11.59
C LEU A 75 11.27 -8.61 -11.88
N TYR A 76 10.63 -7.45 -12.07
CA TYR A 76 9.27 -7.32 -12.56
C TYR A 76 9.30 -6.73 -13.98
N GLN A 77 8.97 -7.54 -14.98
CA GLN A 77 8.89 -7.11 -16.38
C GLN A 77 7.43 -6.82 -16.75
N CYS A 78 7.09 -5.55 -16.88
CA CYS A 78 5.81 -5.00 -17.28
C CYS A 78 5.55 -5.17 -18.78
N LYS A 79 4.35 -5.68 -19.10
CA LYS A 79 3.82 -5.87 -20.45
C LYS A 79 2.32 -5.56 -20.46
N ARG A 80 1.99 -4.27 -20.59
CA ARG A 80 0.61 -3.75 -20.61
C ARG A 80 -0.31 -4.48 -21.59
N LYS A 81 0.15 -4.62 -22.84
CA LYS A 81 -0.59 -5.05 -24.04
C LYS A 81 -1.79 -4.17 -24.39
N THR A 82 -2.06 -4.06 -25.70
CA THR A 82 -3.22 -3.34 -26.22
C THR A 82 -4.51 -4.15 -26.06
N ARG A 83 -5.67 -3.47 -26.18
CA ARG A 83 -6.99 -4.10 -26.06
C ARG A 83 -7.14 -5.29 -27.01
N GLY A 84 -7.63 -6.42 -26.49
CA GLY A 84 -7.77 -7.68 -27.24
C GLY A 84 -6.48 -8.48 -27.42
N SER A 85 -5.33 -7.93 -27.00
CA SER A 85 -4.04 -8.62 -27.03
C SER A 85 -3.65 -9.14 -25.65
N LYS A 86 -2.92 -10.25 -25.65
CA LYS A 86 -2.31 -10.87 -24.47
C LYS A 86 -0.80 -10.99 -24.70
N LEU A 87 -0.04 -11.16 -23.62
CA LEU A 87 1.37 -11.51 -23.72
C LEU A 87 1.47 -12.94 -24.29
N ARG A 88 2.15 -13.05 -25.44
CA ARG A 88 2.29 -14.32 -26.17
C ARG A 88 3.62 -14.97 -25.88
N ILE A 89 3.70 -16.29 -26.05
CA ILE A 89 4.92 -17.07 -25.80
C ILE A 89 6.16 -16.50 -26.48
N GLY A 90 6.08 -16.11 -27.76
CA GLY A 90 7.25 -15.60 -28.49
C GLY A 90 7.73 -14.22 -28.05
N GLU A 91 6.90 -13.44 -27.38
CA GLU A 91 7.30 -12.17 -26.75
C GLU A 91 7.91 -12.46 -25.37
N ALA A 92 7.27 -13.30 -24.55
CA ALA A 92 7.82 -13.71 -23.26
C ALA A 92 9.21 -14.37 -23.39
N MET A 93 9.42 -15.21 -24.41
CA MET A 93 10.73 -15.80 -24.71
C MET A 93 11.78 -14.74 -25.05
N ALA A 94 11.42 -13.73 -25.85
CA ALA A 94 12.32 -12.64 -26.18
C ALA A 94 12.73 -11.85 -24.94
N GLU A 95 11.80 -11.57 -24.03
CA GLU A 95 12.09 -10.86 -22.78
C GLU A 95 12.98 -11.68 -21.83
N LEU A 96 12.70 -12.97 -21.63
CA LEU A 96 13.60 -13.86 -20.88
C LEU A 96 14.99 -13.90 -21.52
N GLY A 97 15.05 -14.04 -22.85
CA GLY A 97 16.30 -14.05 -23.61
C GLY A 97 17.13 -12.78 -23.44
N LYS A 98 16.49 -11.60 -23.31
CA LYS A 98 17.19 -10.35 -23.00
C LYS A 98 17.93 -10.44 -21.67
N VAL A 99 17.34 -11.08 -20.67
CA VAL A 99 17.97 -11.16 -19.35
C VAL A 99 19.26 -11.97 -19.39
N PHE A 100 19.23 -13.16 -19.97
CA PHE A 100 20.41 -13.99 -20.11
C PHE A 100 21.47 -13.33 -21.02
N HIS A 101 21.05 -12.67 -22.09
CA HIS A 101 21.97 -11.93 -22.95
C HIS A 101 22.69 -10.81 -22.20
N HIS A 102 21.96 -9.99 -21.44
CA HIS A 102 22.53 -8.86 -20.73
C HIS A 102 23.38 -9.30 -19.54
N HIS A 103 23.03 -10.40 -18.87
CA HIS A 103 23.90 -11.06 -17.89
C HIS A 103 25.24 -11.48 -18.53
N ALA A 104 25.19 -12.23 -19.64
CA ALA A 104 26.38 -12.67 -20.35
C ALA A 104 27.22 -11.51 -20.90
N ALA A 105 26.59 -10.37 -21.21
CA ALA A 105 27.26 -9.13 -21.61
C ALA A 105 27.81 -8.31 -20.42
N GLY A 106 27.70 -8.80 -19.18
CA GLY A 106 28.21 -8.14 -17.98
C GLY A 106 27.39 -6.94 -17.50
N ALA A 107 26.13 -6.81 -17.93
CA ALA A 107 25.26 -5.74 -17.45
C ALA A 107 24.89 -5.90 -15.96
N TYR A 108 24.91 -7.14 -15.48
CA TYR A 108 24.71 -7.52 -14.09
C TYR A 108 25.42 -8.85 -13.79
N ALA A 109 26.01 -8.94 -12.59
CA ALA A 109 26.87 -10.05 -12.20
C ALA A 109 26.08 -11.30 -11.79
N THR A 110 24.83 -11.14 -11.34
CA THR A 110 23.92 -12.24 -10.98
C THR A 110 22.64 -12.18 -11.79
N LEU A 111 21.98 -13.32 -11.98
CA LEU A 111 20.64 -13.41 -12.54
C LEU A 111 19.58 -13.10 -11.47
N PRO A 112 18.38 -12.62 -11.85
CA PRO A 112 17.35 -12.32 -10.89
C PRO A 112 16.86 -13.59 -10.21
N ARG A 113 16.78 -13.59 -8.88
CA ARG A 113 16.26 -14.71 -8.08
C ARG A 113 14.82 -15.03 -8.48
N ARG A 114 13.98 -14.01 -8.72
CA ARG A 114 12.63 -14.14 -9.28
C ARG A 114 12.46 -13.30 -10.52
N TYR A 115 11.78 -13.84 -11.53
CA TYR A 115 11.39 -13.12 -12.73
C TYR A 115 9.86 -13.10 -12.82
N VAL A 116 9.25 -11.93 -12.73
CA VAL A 116 7.80 -11.76 -12.69
C VAL A 116 7.33 -11.01 -13.93
N PHE A 117 6.59 -11.69 -14.81
CA PHE A 117 5.86 -11.00 -15.86
C PHE A 117 4.65 -10.27 -15.28
N VAL A 118 4.61 -8.96 -15.39
CA VAL A 118 3.41 -8.18 -15.07
C VAL A 118 2.63 -7.91 -16.35
N SER A 119 1.57 -8.69 -16.58
CA SER A 119 0.71 -8.58 -17.76
C SER A 119 -0.75 -8.38 -17.34
N PRO A 120 -1.20 -7.12 -17.16
CA PRO A 120 -2.56 -6.82 -16.72
C PRO A 120 -3.66 -7.53 -17.52
N ARG A 121 -3.52 -7.58 -18.85
CA ARG A 121 -4.45 -8.24 -19.78
C ARG A 121 -4.31 -9.76 -19.87
N GLY A 122 -3.33 -10.32 -19.16
CA GLY A 122 -3.07 -11.75 -19.09
C GLY A 122 -2.17 -12.28 -20.20
N ILE A 123 -2.07 -13.61 -20.22
CA ILE A 123 -1.17 -14.38 -21.09
C ILE A 123 -1.98 -15.32 -21.99
N ASP A 124 -1.43 -15.69 -23.13
CA ASP A 124 -2.05 -16.69 -24.01
C ASP A 124 -1.99 -18.11 -23.41
N GLY A 125 -2.75 -19.05 -24.00
CA GLY A 125 -2.86 -20.42 -23.48
C GLY A 125 -1.52 -21.15 -23.51
N SER A 126 -0.74 -20.97 -24.58
CA SER A 126 0.58 -21.60 -24.72
C SER A 126 1.56 -21.16 -23.64
N LEU A 127 1.63 -19.86 -23.35
CA LEU A 127 2.45 -19.34 -22.26
C LEU A 127 1.92 -19.76 -20.89
N THR A 128 0.60 -19.85 -20.71
CA THR A 128 -0.02 -20.37 -19.47
C THR A 128 0.43 -21.80 -19.20
N THR A 129 0.29 -22.69 -20.17
CA THR A 129 0.73 -24.09 -20.07
C THR A 129 2.21 -24.18 -19.75
N LEU A 130 3.03 -23.32 -20.35
CA LEU A 130 4.47 -23.33 -20.11
C LEU A 130 4.83 -22.88 -18.69
N LEU A 131 4.23 -21.79 -18.18
CA LEU A 131 4.45 -21.33 -16.80
C LEU A 131 3.94 -22.33 -15.75
N GLN A 132 2.95 -23.15 -16.09
CA GLN A 132 2.50 -24.27 -15.24
C GLN A 132 3.47 -25.47 -15.26
N ASN A 133 4.45 -25.48 -16.16
CA ASN A 133 5.45 -26.54 -16.31
C ASN A 133 6.86 -25.91 -16.34
N PRO A 134 7.33 -25.30 -15.23
CA PRO A 134 8.53 -24.46 -15.21
C PRO A 134 9.79 -25.18 -15.68
N SER A 135 9.92 -26.49 -15.45
CA SER A 135 11.04 -27.31 -15.92
C SER A 135 11.17 -27.35 -17.46
N ARG A 136 10.14 -26.97 -18.21
CA ARG A 136 10.15 -26.89 -19.67
C ARG A 136 10.54 -25.52 -20.21
N ILE A 137 10.57 -24.47 -19.37
CA ILE A 137 10.82 -23.09 -19.84
C ILE A 137 12.23 -22.98 -20.44
N GLY A 138 13.25 -23.47 -19.74
CA GLY A 138 14.64 -23.45 -20.21
C GLY A 138 14.81 -24.18 -21.54
N THR A 139 14.32 -25.42 -21.65
CA THR A 139 14.35 -26.19 -22.90
C THR A 139 13.65 -25.46 -24.04
N ALA A 140 12.44 -24.95 -23.79
CA ALA A 140 11.68 -24.22 -24.81
C ALA A 140 12.40 -22.93 -25.25
N LEU A 141 13.05 -22.22 -24.34
CA LEU A 141 13.82 -21.02 -24.64
C LEU A 141 15.03 -21.33 -25.54
N LEU A 142 15.76 -22.41 -25.25
CA LEU A 142 16.89 -22.88 -26.06
C LEU A 142 16.45 -23.31 -27.47
N GLU A 143 15.41 -24.15 -27.56
CA GLU A 143 14.90 -24.68 -28.84
C GLU A 143 14.29 -23.60 -29.73
N THR A 144 13.71 -22.56 -29.12
CA THR A 144 13.05 -21.47 -29.86
C THR A 144 13.87 -20.19 -29.96
N TRP A 145 15.16 -20.22 -29.56
CA TRP A 145 16.02 -19.05 -29.52
C TRP A 145 16.09 -18.32 -30.87
N ASP A 146 16.37 -19.03 -31.95
CA ASP A 146 16.50 -18.45 -33.29
C ASP A 146 15.19 -17.83 -33.78
N LYS A 147 14.06 -18.40 -33.36
CA LYS A 147 12.72 -17.98 -33.76
C LYS A 147 12.24 -16.76 -32.98
N HIS A 148 12.56 -16.67 -31.70
CA HIS A 148 11.94 -15.71 -30.77
C HIS A 148 12.91 -14.69 -30.19
N CYS A 149 14.18 -15.03 -30.03
CA CYS A 149 15.16 -14.22 -29.29
C CYS A 149 16.18 -13.55 -30.22
N ARG A 150 16.76 -14.32 -31.15
CA ARG A 150 17.91 -13.92 -31.98
C ARG A 150 17.80 -12.54 -32.60
N THR A 151 16.63 -12.17 -33.14
CA THR A 151 16.42 -10.86 -33.81
C THR A 151 15.59 -9.87 -32.99
N ARG A 152 15.20 -10.21 -31.75
CA ARG A 152 14.29 -9.41 -30.91
C ARG A 152 14.91 -8.91 -29.60
N ILE A 153 16.13 -9.35 -29.26
CA ILE A 153 16.85 -8.89 -28.07
C ILE A 153 17.42 -7.48 -28.28
N THR A 154 18.13 -7.24 -29.39
CA THR A 154 18.64 -5.91 -29.74
C THR A 154 18.28 -5.53 -31.17
N ALA A 155 18.05 -4.24 -31.42
CA ALA A 155 17.81 -3.72 -32.77
C ALA A 155 19.09 -3.64 -33.62
N ARG A 156 20.27 -3.81 -33.03
CA ARG A 156 21.56 -3.56 -33.70
C ARG A 156 22.10 -4.79 -34.42
N LYS A 157 22.12 -5.95 -33.75
CA LYS A 157 22.66 -7.18 -34.30
C LYS A 157 21.90 -8.41 -33.80
N PRO A 158 21.84 -9.49 -34.61
CA PRO A 158 21.40 -10.79 -34.14
C PRO A 158 22.21 -11.24 -32.93
N VAL A 159 21.53 -11.80 -31.93
CA VAL A 159 22.15 -12.37 -30.74
C VAL A 159 22.15 -13.89 -30.89
N GLU A 160 23.31 -14.44 -31.19
CA GLU A 160 23.50 -15.89 -31.28
C GLU A 160 23.48 -16.55 -29.89
N LEU A 161 23.03 -17.79 -29.82
CA LEU A 161 23.02 -18.57 -28.58
C LEU A 161 24.44 -19.07 -28.27
N THR A 162 25.21 -18.27 -27.54
CA THR A 162 26.58 -18.61 -27.15
C THR A 162 26.60 -19.69 -26.06
N SER A 163 27.77 -20.30 -25.82
CA SER A 163 28.00 -21.25 -24.73
C SER A 163 27.66 -20.66 -23.36
N GLU A 164 27.97 -19.39 -23.15
CA GLU A 164 27.76 -18.69 -21.88
C GLU A 164 26.26 -18.45 -21.64
N ILE A 165 25.53 -18.01 -22.67
CA ILE A 165 24.07 -17.82 -22.58
C ILE A 165 23.39 -19.17 -22.34
N ARG A 166 23.78 -20.22 -23.08
CA ARG A 166 23.25 -21.57 -22.91
C ARG A 166 23.46 -22.08 -21.49
N ALA A 167 24.69 -22.01 -20.96
CA ALA A 167 25.00 -22.45 -19.61
C ALA A 167 24.21 -21.66 -18.55
N SER A 168 24.03 -20.35 -18.75
CA SER A 168 23.23 -19.51 -17.86
C SER A 168 21.76 -19.91 -17.85
N ILE A 169 21.19 -20.24 -19.02
CA ILE A 169 19.81 -20.73 -19.13
C ILE A 169 19.68 -22.10 -18.44
N GLU A 170 20.59 -23.04 -18.72
CA GLU A 170 20.55 -24.39 -18.15
C GLU A 170 20.72 -24.40 -16.63
N GLY A 171 21.46 -23.43 -16.07
CA GLY A 171 21.67 -23.27 -14.63
C GLY A 171 20.61 -22.45 -13.89
N TYR A 172 19.63 -21.87 -14.60
CA TYR A 172 18.63 -20.99 -13.98
C TYR A 172 17.44 -21.78 -13.44
N ASP A 173 17.00 -21.44 -12.22
CA ASP A 173 15.78 -22.01 -11.64
C ASP A 173 14.52 -21.32 -12.20
N PHE A 174 13.97 -21.90 -13.25
CA PHE A 174 12.74 -21.41 -13.88
C PHE A 174 11.47 -21.57 -13.02
N SER A 175 11.52 -22.26 -11.88
CA SER A 175 10.38 -22.30 -10.96
C SER A 175 10.08 -20.93 -10.34
N ALA A 176 11.06 -20.02 -10.36
CA ALA A 176 10.93 -18.64 -9.92
C ALA A 176 10.39 -17.68 -11.00
N VAL A 177 9.98 -18.20 -12.16
CA VAL A 177 9.32 -17.40 -13.22
C VAL A 177 7.81 -17.40 -13.02
N GLU A 178 7.25 -16.23 -12.77
CA GLU A 178 5.84 -16.05 -12.43
C GLU A 178 5.14 -15.06 -13.38
N CYS A 179 3.81 -14.99 -13.27
CA CYS A 179 3.03 -13.95 -13.94
C CYS A 179 1.93 -13.37 -13.05
N LEU A 180 1.94 -12.04 -12.93
CA LEU A 180 0.93 -11.22 -12.28
C LEU A 180 0.00 -10.63 -13.35
N THR A 181 -1.29 -10.88 -13.19
CA THR A 181 -2.35 -10.32 -14.04
C THR A 181 -3.16 -9.31 -13.23
N ALA A 182 -3.96 -8.47 -13.89
CA ALA A 182 -4.75 -7.47 -13.17
C ALA A 182 -5.69 -8.08 -12.10
N PRO A 183 -6.36 -9.23 -12.33
CA PRO A 183 -7.12 -9.88 -11.27
C PRO A 183 -6.28 -10.38 -10.09
N LYS A 184 -5.01 -10.77 -10.31
CA LYS A 184 -4.10 -11.18 -9.23
C LYS A 184 -3.64 -9.96 -8.43
N LEU A 185 -3.19 -8.90 -9.12
CA LEU A 185 -2.79 -7.64 -8.51
C LEU A 185 -3.93 -7.01 -7.70
N ALA A 186 -5.14 -6.94 -8.26
CA ALA A 186 -6.31 -6.39 -7.60
C ALA A 186 -6.74 -7.14 -6.32
N LYS A 187 -6.32 -8.39 -6.15
CA LYS A 187 -6.63 -9.22 -4.97
C LYS A 187 -5.48 -9.27 -3.97
N ASP A 188 -4.30 -8.81 -4.35
CA ASP A 188 -3.12 -8.84 -3.50
C ASP A 188 -3.17 -7.64 -2.54
N PRO A 189 -3.17 -7.86 -1.21
CA PRO A 189 -3.19 -6.76 -0.25
C PRO A 189 -2.02 -5.78 -0.40
N ALA A 190 -0.88 -6.23 -0.92
CA ALA A 190 0.27 -5.37 -1.19
C ALA A 190 0.02 -4.33 -2.28
N ALA A 191 -1.01 -4.51 -3.12
CA ALA A 191 -1.36 -3.55 -4.17
C ALA A 191 -2.15 -2.35 -3.67
N LEU A 192 -2.63 -2.35 -2.42
CA LEU A 192 -3.49 -1.28 -1.90
C LEU A 192 -2.86 0.12 -2.03
N PRO A 193 -1.58 0.36 -1.65
CA PRO A 193 -0.97 1.68 -1.85
C PRO A 193 -0.96 2.11 -3.32
N ALA A 194 -0.63 1.20 -4.24
CA ALA A 194 -0.60 1.48 -5.67
C ALA A 194 -2.00 1.75 -6.25
N LEU A 195 -3.02 1.01 -5.81
CA LEU A 195 -4.43 1.23 -6.17
C LEU A 195 -4.91 2.62 -5.75
N VAL A 196 -4.45 3.12 -4.62
CA VAL A 196 -4.84 4.44 -4.11
C VAL A 196 -4.05 5.55 -4.77
N GLN A 197 -2.72 5.43 -4.80
CA GLN A 197 -1.83 6.52 -5.22
C GLN A 197 -1.82 6.70 -6.74
N VAL A 198 -1.79 5.61 -7.51
CA VAL A 198 -1.72 5.68 -8.99
C VAL A 198 -3.11 5.79 -9.60
N LEU A 199 -4.06 4.99 -9.12
CA LEU A 199 -5.41 4.93 -9.71
C LEU A 199 -6.43 5.87 -9.04
N GLY A 200 -6.06 6.51 -7.93
CA GLY A 200 -6.96 7.40 -7.18
C GLY A 200 -8.14 6.67 -6.54
N LEU A 201 -8.05 5.35 -6.34
CA LEU A 201 -9.15 4.60 -5.74
C LEU A 201 -9.24 4.91 -4.24
N PRO A 202 -10.45 4.87 -3.66
CA PRO A 202 -10.59 4.97 -2.21
C PRO A 202 -9.79 3.85 -1.52
N PRO A 203 -9.08 4.15 -0.42
CA PRO A 203 -8.27 3.17 0.32
C PRO A 203 -9.11 2.07 0.99
N GLY A 204 -10.44 2.19 0.99
CA GLY A 204 -11.33 1.31 1.75
C GLY A 204 -11.39 1.71 3.22
N GLU A 205 -11.94 0.83 4.05
CA GLU A 205 -12.07 1.08 5.48
C GLU A 205 -10.77 0.73 6.22
N ALA A 206 -10.30 1.66 7.05
CA ALA A 206 -9.21 1.38 7.98
C ALA A 206 -9.64 0.31 9.01
N PRO A 207 -8.71 -0.58 9.43
CA PRO A 207 -9.02 -1.57 10.45
C PRO A 207 -9.40 -0.92 11.78
N GLU A 208 -10.04 -1.70 12.66
CA GLU A 208 -10.24 -1.29 14.04
C GLU A 208 -8.93 -1.27 14.81
N GLY A 209 -8.78 -0.25 15.64
CA GLY A 209 -7.67 -0.16 16.57
C GLY A 209 -7.91 -1.02 17.80
N GLU A 210 -6.94 -1.87 18.11
CA GLU A 210 -6.90 -2.65 19.34
C GLU A 210 -6.27 -1.79 20.45
N THR A 211 -6.93 -1.77 21.61
CA THR A 211 -6.42 -1.06 22.79
C THR A 211 -5.62 -2.05 23.63
N PRO A 212 -4.31 -1.85 23.81
CA PRO A 212 -3.52 -2.67 24.72
C PRO A 212 -4.02 -2.52 26.17
N ASP A 213 -3.97 -3.60 26.95
CA ASP A 213 -4.34 -3.56 28.36
C ASP A 213 -3.43 -2.57 29.12
N GLU A 214 -2.11 -2.72 28.91
CA GLU A 214 -1.09 -1.86 29.50
C GLU A 214 -1.05 -0.48 28.82
N VAL A 215 -0.83 0.55 29.63
CA VAL A 215 -0.69 1.93 29.14
C VAL A 215 0.69 2.10 28.49
N SER A 216 0.70 2.56 27.25
CA SER A 216 1.94 2.88 26.51
C SER A 216 2.41 4.32 26.76
N ASP A 217 3.72 4.55 26.69
CA ASP A 217 4.33 5.90 26.67
C ASP A 217 3.69 6.83 25.64
N THR A 218 3.22 6.28 24.52
CA THR A 218 2.62 7.08 23.43
C THR A 218 1.31 7.75 23.82
N GLU A 219 0.56 7.21 24.78
CA GLU A 219 -0.72 7.75 25.26
C GLU A 219 -0.61 8.55 26.58
N LEU A 220 0.56 8.58 27.22
CA LEU A 220 0.73 9.21 28.54
C LEU A 220 0.41 10.70 28.56
N THR A 221 0.72 11.44 27.49
CA THR A 221 0.55 12.89 27.46
C THR A 221 -0.90 13.30 27.67
N TYR A 222 -1.84 12.74 26.89
CA TYR A 222 -3.26 13.09 27.03
C TYR A 222 -3.89 12.42 28.27
N LEU A 223 -3.44 11.21 28.65
CA LEU A 223 -3.95 10.52 29.83
C LEU A 223 -3.59 11.26 31.12
N THR A 224 -2.38 11.82 31.21
CA THR A 224 -1.96 12.62 32.36
C THR A 224 -2.85 13.86 32.52
N GLN A 225 -3.16 14.54 31.42
CA GLN A 225 -4.07 15.68 31.45
C GLN A 225 -5.51 15.27 31.76
N LEU A 226 -5.98 14.10 31.26
CA LEU A 226 -7.29 13.58 31.63
C LEU A 226 -7.39 13.28 33.13
N ARG A 227 -6.34 12.72 33.75
CA ARG A 227 -6.28 12.50 35.21
C ARG A 227 -6.50 13.81 35.98
N GLU A 228 -5.84 14.89 35.57
CA GLU A 228 -6.00 16.22 36.19
C GLU A 228 -7.43 16.75 36.01
N VAL A 229 -8.02 16.56 34.82
CA VAL A 229 -9.41 16.93 34.54
C VAL A 229 -10.39 16.15 35.43
N TYR A 230 -10.16 14.84 35.62
CA TYR A 230 -10.98 14.03 36.52
C TYR A 230 -10.81 14.43 37.97
N ALA A 231 -9.58 14.70 38.43
CA ALA A 231 -9.31 15.19 39.78
C ALA A 231 -10.08 16.49 40.07
N CYS A 232 -10.03 17.45 39.13
CA CYS A 232 -10.81 18.69 39.21
C CYS A 232 -12.31 18.43 39.28
N SER A 233 -12.83 17.46 38.53
CA SER A 233 -14.26 17.11 38.55
C SER A 233 -14.68 16.27 39.76
N ALA A 234 -13.76 15.55 40.39
CA ALA A 234 -13.98 14.77 41.60
C ALA A 234 -13.94 15.66 42.86
N GLY A 235 -13.18 16.76 42.81
CA GLY A 235 -12.85 17.57 43.98
C GLY A 235 -11.77 16.95 44.86
N SER A 236 -11.07 15.92 44.36
CA SER A 236 -10.00 15.20 45.04
C SER A 236 -8.99 14.68 44.02
N ASP A 237 -7.71 14.59 44.41
CA ASP A 237 -6.64 14.15 43.51
C ASP A 237 -6.62 12.63 43.29
N PHE A 238 -6.19 12.24 42.09
CA PHE A 238 -5.80 10.87 41.75
C PHE A 238 -4.27 10.80 41.68
N ALA A 239 -3.64 9.94 42.49
CA ALA A 239 -2.18 9.83 42.53
C ALA A 239 -1.63 9.20 41.25
N THR A 240 -2.33 8.19 40.73
CA THR A 240 -1.94 7.39 39.57
C THR A 240 -3.06 7.28 38.54
N LEU A 241 -2.75 6.77 37.35
CA LEU A 241 -3.79 6.41 36.38
C LEU A 241 -4.62 5.21 36.84
N ASP A 242 -4.02 4.28 37.61
CA ASP A 242 -4.72 3.12 38.16
C ASP A 242 -5.85 3.54 39.11
N ASP A 243 -5.65 4.60 39.88
CA ASP A 243 -6.70 5.17 40.73
C ASP A 243 -7.89 5.67 39.89
N VAL A 244 -7.63 6.25 38.71
CA VAL A 244 -8.69 6.67 37.77
C VAL A 244 -9.39 5.45 37.17
N PHE A 245 -8.64 4.41 36.77
CA PHE A 245 -9.24 3.20 36.21
C PHE A 245 -10.13 2.45 37.21
N ALA A 246 -9.76 2.48 38.49
CA ALA A 246 -10.53 1.88 39.58
C ALA A 246 -11.74 2.71 40.01
N ASP A 247 -11.79 4.00 39.66
CA ASP A 247 -12.87 4.90 40.05
C ASP A 247 -14.20 4.55 39.36
N PRO A 248 -15.31 4.42 40.11
CA PRO A 248 -16.60 4.01 39.55
C PRO A 248 -17.24 5.04 38.62
N LYS A 249 -16.85 6.32 38.69
CA LYS A 249 -17.41 7.40 37.88
C LYS A 249 -16.57 7.65 36.62
N PHE A 250 -15.24 7.63 36.73
CA PHE A 250 -14.33 8.01 35.64
C PHE A 250 -13.62 6.83 34.97
N GLY A 251 -13.57 5.65 35.61
CA GLY A 251 -12.85 4.49 35.11
C GLY A 251 -13.33 4.03 33.74
N GLU A 252 -14.63 3.98 33.52
CA GLU A 252 -15.17 3.63 32.20
C GLU A 252 -14.92 4.72 31.16
N HIS A 253 -15.04 5.98 31.55
CA HIS A 253 -14.81 7.09 30.65
C HIS A 253 -13.36 7.11 30.12
N VAL A 254 -12.36 6.89 30.99
CA VAL A 254 -10.96 6.84 30.55
C VAL A 254 -10.68 5.64 29.64
N ARG A 255 -11.31 4.46 29.87
CA ARG A 255 -11.19 3.31 28.96
C ARG A 255 -11.74 3.62 27.56
N ILE A 256 -12.89 4.28 27.48
CA ILE A 256 -13.48 4.73 26.20
C ILE A 256 -12.54 5.71 25.49
N GLN A 257 -11.89 6.64 26.22
CA GLN A 257 -10.92 7.56 25.61
C GLN A 257 -9.69 6.83 25.06
N ARG A 258 -9.17 5.81 25.77
CA ARG A 258 -8.12 4.92 25.25
C ARG A 258 -8.55 4.20 23.98
N GLN A 259 -9.75 3.64 23.98
CA GLN A 259 -10.30 2.99 22.79
C GLN A 259 -10.31 3.93 21.59
N ARG A 260 -10.80 5.16 21.77
CA ARG A 260 -10.80 6.19 20.73
C ARG A 260 -9.39 6.52 20.24
N TYR A 261 -8.43 6.69 21.15
CA TYR A 261 -7.03 6.95 20.82
C TYR A 261 -6.45 5.86 19.91
N TYR A 262 -6.63 4.58 20.24
CA TYR A 262 -6.11 3.48 19.43
C TYR A 262 -6.87 3.29 18.11
N GLN A 263 -8.17 3.59 18.07
CA GLN A 263 -8.92 3.67 16.80
C GLN A 263 -8.33 4.74 15.88
N ALA A 264 -7.94 5.90 16.41
CA ALA A 264 -7.26 6.93 15.65
C ALA A 264 -5.83 6.52 15.24
N CYS A 265 -5.09 5.77 16.08
CA CYS A 265 -3.77 5.23 15.72
C CYS A 265 -3.86 4.27 14.52
N ALA A 266 -4.78 3.30 14.56
CA ALA A 266 -4.97 2.35 13.47
C ALA A 266 -5.37 3.06 12.17
N PHE A 267 -6.26 4.06 12.25
CA PHE A 267 -6.63 4.90 11.11
C PHE A 267 -5.44 5.68 10.55
N ARG A 268 -4.65 6.33 11.42
CA ARG A 268 -3.44 7.07 11.05
C ARG A 268 -2.45 6.17 10.31
N ASP A 269 -2.13 5.00 10.87
CA ASP A 269 -1.12 4.10 10.32
C ASP A 269 -1.59 3.47 9.00
N PHE A 270 -2.86 3.10 8.91
CA PHE A 270 -3.46 2.62 7.67
C PHE A 270 -3.36 3.65 6.55
N HIS A 271 -3.76 4.90 6.81
CA HIS A 271 -3.70 5.92 5.77
C HIS A 271 -2.26 6.37 5.46
N ARG A 272 -1.36 6.43 6.46
CA ARG A 272 0.06 6.71 6.22
C ARG A 272 0.67 5.72 5.24
N ASP A 273 0.35 4.44 5.38
CA ASP A 273 0.94 3.37 4.58
C ASP A 273 0.30 3.25 3.17
N ASN A 274 -0.94 3.70 2.99
CA ASN A 274 -1.71 3.44 1.76
C ASN A 274 -2.10 4.69 0.97
N THR A 275 -1.99 5.89 1.54
CA THR A 275 -2.40 7.15 0.88
C THR A 275 -1.20 8.07 0.66
N ALA A 276 -1.42 9.25 0.07
CA ALA A 276 -0.36 10.23 -0.15
C ALA A 276 0.23 10.71 1.18
N ALA A 277 1.53 11.04 1.20
CA ALA A 277 2.30 11.34 2.40
C ALA A 277 1.67 12.38 3.35
N ARG A 278 0.90 13.35 2.82
CA ARG A 278 0.28 14.43 3.60
C ARG A 278 -1.18 14.19 3.98
N SER A 279 -1.81 13.12 3.52
CA SER A 279 -3.25 12.89 3.71
C SER A 279 -3.65 12.82 5.19
N VAL A 280 -2.84 12.17 6.02
CA VAL A 280 -3.07 12.06 7.47
C VAL A 280 -2.91 13.41 8.17
N ASP A 281 -1.91 14.20 7.79
CA ASP A 281 -1.66 15.52 8.38
C ASP A 281 -2.77 16.52 8.03
N VAL A 282 -3.25 16.48 6.78
CA VAL A 282 -4.40 17.26 6.33
C VAL A 282 -5.64 16.89 7.15
N PHE A 283 -5.95 15.60 7.26
CA PHE A 283 -7.07 15.13 8.09
C PHE A 283 -6.96 15.59 9.55
N LYS A 284 -5.79 15.48 10.17
CA LYS A 284 -5.56 15.94 11.54
C LYS A 284 -5.74 17.45 11.68
N ASN A 285 -5.34 18.24 10.67
CA ASN A 285 -5.61 19.68 10.62
C ASN A 285 -7.10 19.99 10.48
N ASP A 286 -7.82 19.24 9.65
CA ASP A 286 -9.26 19.41 9.49
C ASP A 286 -9.99 19.14 10.82
N ILE A 287 -9.59 18.09 11.56
CA ILE A 287 -10.11 17.83 12.91
C ILE A 287 -9.82 18.99 13.88
N PHE A 288 -8.62 19.58 13.81
CA PHE A 288 -8.29 20.76 14.61
C PHE A 288 -9.23 21.94 14.29
N HIS A 289 -9.44 22.25 13.01
CA HIS A 289 -10.34 23.32 12.60
C HIS A 289 -11.81 23.04 12.92
N LEU A 290 -12.22 21.77 12.95
CA LEU A 290 -13.56 21.38 13.37
C LEU A 290 -13.81 21.60 14.87
N LEU A 291 -12.81 21.36 15.72
CA LEU A 291 -13.01 21.44 17.17
C LEU A 291 -12.68 22.79 17.79
N ILE A 292 -11.85 23.63 17.15
CA ILE A 292 -11.21 24.79 17.82
C ILE A 292 -12.21 25.81 18.34
N ASP A 293 -13.31 26.04 17.62
CA ASP A 293 -14.35 26.99 18.05
C ASP A 293 -15.06 26.46 19.30
N VAL A 294 -15.52 25.20 19.27
CA VAL A 294 -16.15 24.53 20.43
C VAL A 294 -15.18 24.44 21.60
N TYR A 295 -13.90 24.20 21.36
CA TYR A 295 -12.87 24.14 22.38
C TYR A 295 -12.66 25.50 23.09
N ASN A 296 -12.82 26.61 22.36
CA ASN A 296 -12.65 27.97 22.88
C ASN A 296 -13.92 28.58 23.50
N GLU A 297 -15.06 27.89 23.40
CA GLU A 297 -16.30 28.30 24.08
C GLU A 297 -16.13 28.34 25.61
N ALA A 298 -17.01 29.06 26.28
CA ALA A 298 -17.06 29.08 27.74
C ALA A 298 -17.68 27.76 28.24
N HIS A 299 -16.90 26.98 28.99
CA HIS A 299 -17.33 25.71 29.57
C HIS A 299 -17.34 25.75 31.10
N PRO A 300 -18.33 25.13 31.77
CA PRO A 300 -18.41 25.11 33.24
C PRO A 300 -17.24 24.38 33.93
N SER A 301 -16.61 23.43 33.23
CA SER A 301 -15.45 22.69 33.74
C SER A 301 -14.59 22.16 32.57
N PRO A 302 -13.33 21.79 32.83
CA PRO A 302 -12.50 21.13 31.82
C PRO A 302 -13.11 19.83 31.29
N LEU A 303 -13.81 19.06 32.13
CA LEU A 303 -14.50 17.84 31.71
C LEU A 303 -15.67 18.16 30.76
N ALA A 304 -16.46 19.19 31.08
CA ALA A 304 -17.55 19.64 30.21
C ALA A 304 -17.06 20.10 28.82
N ARG A 305 -15.88 20.76 28.77
CA ARG A 305 -15.21 21.10 27.51
C ARG A 305 -14.85 19.86 26.69
N ILE A 306 -14.26 18.85 27.33
CA ILE A 306 -13.91 17.60 26.66
C ILE A 306 -15.16 16.91 26.12
N ASP A 307 -16.22 16.81 26.92
CA ASP A 307 -17.48 16.19 26.50
C ASP A 307 -18.10 16.93 25.30
N ALA A 308 -18.10 18.26 25.32
CA ALA A 308 -18.57 19.09 24.22
C ALA A 308 -17.76 18.86 22.94
N VAL A 309 -16.43 18.90 23.03
CA VAL A 309 -15.51 18.63 21.90
C VAL A 309 -15.71 17.22 21.36
N MET A 310 -15.78 16.21 22.22
CA MET A 310 -15.94 14.80 21.81
C MET A 310 -17.29 14.55 21.14
N LYS A 311 -18.36 15.19 21.62
CA LYS A 311 -19.69 15.13 21.01
C LYS A 311 -19.67 15.79 19.62
N HIS A 312 -19.06 16.97 19.51
CA HIS A 312 -18.95 17.70 18.24
C HIS A 312 -18.12 16.92 17.20
N ALA A 313 -16.89 16.52 17.57
CA ALA A 313 -15.98 15.78 16.68
C ALA A 313 -16.57 14.42 16.25
N GLY A 314 -17.31 13.74 17.13
CA GLY A 314 -17.99 12.49 16.80
C GLY A 314 -19.05 12.65 15.71
N ALA A 315 -19.78 13.77 15.72
CA ALA A 315 -20.88 14.05 14.78
C ALA A 315 -20.42 14.70 13.47
N ALA A 316 -19.40 15.55 13.50
CA ALA A 316 -18.95 16.31 12.34
C ALA A 316 -18.38 15.40 11.22
N PRO A 317 -18.68 15.65 9.93
CA PRO A 317 -18.11 14.89 8.83
C PRO A 317 -16.61 15.21 8.66
N ALA A 318 -15.78 14.18 8.59
CA ALA A 318 -14.36 14.28 8.27
C ALA A 318 -13.87 12.95 7.70
N GLY A 319 -12.94 12.97 6.74
CA GLY A 319 -12.47 11.75 6.07
C GLY A 319 -11.26 11.97 5.18
N ILE A 320 -10.75 10.89 4.59
CA ILE A 320 -9.61 10.92 3.66
C ILE A 320 -10.07 10.32 2.33
N LEU A 321 -9.80 11.04 1.22
CA LEU A 321 -10.12 10.58 -0.15
C LEU A 321 -11.58 10.10 -0.34
N GLY A 322 -12.53 10.84 0.25
CA GLY A 322 -13.96 10.53 0.17
C GLY A 322 -14.43 9.43 1.12
N THR A 323 -13.53 8.75 1.84
CA THR A 323 -13.88 7.78 2.89
C THR A 323 -14.05 8.47 4.23
N MET A 324 -15.27 8.42 4.77
CA MET A 324 -15.62 9.05 6.05
C MET A 324 -14.95 8.33 7.23
N ALA A 325 -14.35 9.09 8.13
CA ALA A 325 -13.81 8.56 9.38
C ALA A 325 -14.93 8.25 10.38
N ARG A 326 -14.82 7.10 11.05
CA ARG A 326 -15.76 6.70 12.11
C ARG A 326 -15.71 7.68 13.28
N PRO A 327 -16.81 7.85 14.05
CA PRO A 327 -16.81 8.70 15.24
C PRO A 327 -15.62 8.51 16.21
N PRO A 328 -15.24 7.29 16.61
CA PRO A 328 -14.12 7.10 17.54
C PRO A 328 -12.78 7.56 16.97
N VAL A 329 -12.57 7.50 15.64
CA VAL A 329 -11.36 7.99 14.99
C VAL A 329 -11.24 9.51 15.13
N LYS A 330 -12.32 10.24 14.86
CA LYS A 330 -12.33 11.71 14.97
C LYS A 330 -12.13 12.16 16.42
N GLN A 331 -12.77 11.46 17.35
CA GLN A 331 -12.62 11.68 18.79
C GLN A 331 -11.18 11.38 19.27
N GLY A 332 -10.61 10.24 18.87
CA GLY A 332 -9.23 9.88 19.21
C GLY A 332 -8.19 10.81 18.58
N THR A 333 -8.48 11.37 17.40
CA THR A 333 -7.61 12.37 16.77
C THR A 333 -7.53 13.65 17.62
N CYS A 334 -8.55 13.98 18.41
CA CYS A 334 -8.47 15.06 19.39
C CYS A 334 -7.39 14.77 20.45
N HIS A 335 -7.23 13.51 20.88
CA HIS A 335 -6.14 13.10 21.78
C HIS A 335 -4.76 13.15 21.12
N HIS A 336 -4.67 12.86 19.82
CA HIS A 336 -3.44 13.10 19.06
C HIS A 336 -3.08 14.59 19.06
N LEU A 337 -4.03 15.48 18.88
CA LEU A 337 -3.80 16.94 18.93
C LEU A 337 -3.30 17.41 20.30
N VAL A 338 -3.77 16.79 21.40
CA VAL A 338 -3.23 17.04 22.74
C VAL A 338 -1.81 16.54 22.88
N SER A 339 -1.54 15.33 22.38
CA SER A 339 -0.22 14.71 22.43
C SER A 339 0.81 15.49 21.60
N ASP A 340 0.37 16.09 20.49
CA ASP A 340 1.14 17.01 19.65
C ASP A 340 1.30 18.41 20.28
N GLY A 341 0.66 18.69 21.41
CA GLY A 341 0.69 19.99 22.09
C GLY A 341 -0.09 21.11 21.38
N ARG A 342 -0.97 20.77 20.43
CA ARG A 342 -1.77 21.74 19.67
C ARG A 342 -2.99 22.25 20.43
N ILE A 343 -3.52 21.43 21.34
CA ILE A 343 -4.56 21.78 22.30
C ILE A 343 -4.20 21.15 23.65
N ARG A 344 -4.91 21.51 24.74
CA ARG A 344 -4.70 20.92 26.06
C ARG A 344 -6.02 20.61 26.75
N TRP A 345 -6.09 19.48 27.43
CA TRP A 345 -7.24 19.07 28.23
C TRP A 345 -7.25 19.72 29.61
N SER A 346 -6.10 19.73 30.27
CA SER A 346 -5.92 20.48 31.52
C SER A 346 -5.40 21.91 31.25
N PRO A 347 -5.60 22.85 32.19
CA PRO A 347 -5.13 24.23 32.10
C PRO A 347 -3.61 24.39 31.89
#